data_AF-A0A7C7PBR8-F1
#
_entry.id   AF-A0A7C7PBR8-F1
#
_cell.length_a   1.000
_cell.length_b   1.000
_cell.length_c   1.000
_cell.angle_alpha   90.00
_cell.angle_beta   90.00
_cell.angle_gamma   90.00
#
_symmetry.space_group_name_H-M   'P 1'
#
loop_
_entity.id
_entity.type
_entity.pdbx_description
1 polymer ?
#
loop_
_entity_poly.entity_id
_entity_poly.type
_entity_poly.pdbx_seq_one_letter_code
_entity_poly.pdbx_strand_id
1 'polypeptide(L)'
;RRFWRITFPLSFPGVLAASMIIFIPTTGDFITPRLVGGSEGIMVANLIQVMFGKANNWPLGSSLAIITMTIVTLSVICFVVISRWLISRIK
;
A
#
# COMPACT_ATOMS: atom_id res chain seq x y z
N ARG A 1 4.80 -22.29 -22.40
CA ARG A 1 6.20 -22.48 -21.93
C ARG A 1 7.11 -21.26 -22.16
N ARG A 2 7.11 -20.62 -23.34
CA ARG A 2 7.97 -19.44 -23.63
C ARG A 2 7.73 -18.22 -22.70
N PHE A 3 6.49 -17.94 -22.34
CA PHE A 3 6.12 -16.81 -21.46
C PHE A 3 6.89 -16.80 -20.13
N TRP A 4 6.82 -17.90 -19.37
CA TRP A 4 7.45 -18.02 -18.05
C TRP A 4 8.99 -17.96 -18.08
N ARG A 5 9.61 -18.32 -19.21
CA ARG A 5 11.06 -18.45 -19.32
C ARG A 5 11.74 -17.24 -19.96
N ILE A 6 10.99 -16.43 -20.72
CA ILE A 6 11.53 -15.32 -21.52
C ILE A 6 10.79 -14.02 -21.18
N THR A 7 9.47 -13.98 -21.40
CA THR A 7 8.68 -12.76 -21.22
C THR A 7 8.56 -12.33 -19.76
N PHE A 8 8.33 -13.28 -18.86
CA PHE A 8 8.17 -13.03 -17.43
C PHE A 8 9.42 -12.41 -16.77
N PRO A 9 10.63 -12.98 -16.91
CA PRO A 9 11.83 -12.38 -16.32
C PRO A 9 12.21 -11.04 -16.97
N LEU A 10 12.03 -10.86 -18.28
CA LEU A 10 12.28 -9.56 -18.93
C LEU A 10 11.31 -8.46 -18.49
N SER A 11 10.04 -8.82 -18.22
CA SER A 11 9.00 -7.86 -17.82
C SER A 11 8.95 -7.62 -16.31
N PHE A 12 9.64 -8.44 -15.52
CA PHE A 12 9.69 -8.37 -14.06
C PHE A 12 9.99 -6.97 -13.48
N PRO A 13 11.02 -6.22 -13.97
CA PRO A 13 11.25 -4.85 -13.48
C PRO A 13 10.08 -3.90 -13.77
N GLY A 14 9.37 -4.08 -14.89
CA GLY A 14 8.18 -3.29 -15.23
C GLY A 14 6.98 -3.59 -14.34
N VAL A 15 6.74 -4.87 -14.04
CA VAL A 15 5.70 -5.31 -13.07
C VAL A 15 5.96 -4.70 -11.70
N LEU A 16 7.23 -4.64 -11.30
CA LEU A 16 7.64 -4.12 -10.01
C LEU A 16 7.44 -2.59 -9.89
N ALA A 17 7.72 -1.85 -10.97
CA ALA A 17 7.43 -0.42 -11.04
C ALA A 17 5.91 -0.17 -10.98
N ALA A 18 5.12 -0.94 -11.74
CA ALA A 18 3.67 -0.82 -11.76
C ALA A 18 3.04 -1.13 -10.39
N SER A 19 3.51 -2.16 -9.68
CA SER A 19 3.00 -2.49 -8.36
C SER A 19 3.24 -1.38 -7.35
N MET A 20 4.38 -0.69 -7.42
CA MET A 20 4.66 0.46 -6.55
C MET A 20 3.73 1.64 -6.82
N ILE A 21 3.48 1.94 -8.10
CA ILE A 21 2.59 3.04 -8.52
C ILE A 21 1.16 2.80 -8.02
N ILE A 22 0.69 1.55 -8.01
CA ILE A 22 -0.66 1.19 -7.57
C ILE A 22 -0.76 1.11 -6.04
N PHE A 23 0.29 0.66 -5.35
CA PHE A 23 0.27 0.49 -3.90
C PHE A 23 -0.08 1.79 -3.16
N ILE A 24 0.52 2.92 -3.55
CA ILE A 24 0.34 4.23 -2.92
C ILE A 24 -1.14 4.65 -2.85
N PRO A 25 -1.88 4.78 -3.98
CA PRO A 25 -3.29 5.16 -3.93
C PRO A 25 -4.16 4.10 -3.29
N THR A 26 -3.88 2.79 -3.46
CA THR A 26 -4.71 1.74 -2.85
C THR A 26 -4.66 1.73 -1.33
N THR A 27 -3.51 2.07 -0.72
CA THR A 27 -3.39 2.12 0.74
C THR A 27 -3.98 3.40 1.34
N GLY A 28 -3.96 4.50 0.58
CA GLY A 28 -4.49 5.80 1.01
C GLY A 28 -5.99 6.01 0.74
N ASP A 29 -6.64 5.11 0.00
CA ASP A 29 -8.04 5.25 -0.33
C ASP A 29 -8.95 5.00 0.88
N PHE A 30 -9.83 5.97 1.16
CA PHE A 30 -10.87 5.86 2.18
C PHE A 30 -12.27 5.96 1.59
N ILE A 31 -12.43 6.52 0.39
CA ILE A 31 -13.74 6.84 -0.19
C ILE A 31 -14.37 5.58 -0.77
N THR A 32 -13.63 4.84 -1.59
CA THR A 32 -14.12 3.59 -2.20
C THR A 32 -14.52 2.54 -1.15
N PRO A 33 -13.70 2.22 -0.14
CA PRO A 33 -14.09 1.25 0.89
C PRO A 33 -15.28 1.74 1.71
N ARG A 34 -15.45 3.05 1.90
CA ARG A 34 -16.59 3.59 2.64
C ARG A 34 -17.92 3.43 1.89
N LEU A 35 -17.90 3.51 0.56
CA LEU A 35 -19.10 3.43 -0.27
C LEU A 35 -19.44 2.00 -0.68
N VAL A 36 -18.42 1.15 -0.89
CA VAL A 36 -18.58 -0.20 -1.47
C VAL A 36 -18.37 -1.31 -0.43
N GLY A 37 -17.70 -1.03 0.69
CA GLY A 37 -17.26 -2.04 1.67
C GLY A 37 -18.28 -2.47 2.73
N GLY A 38 -19.43 -1.81 2.85
CA GLY A 38 -20.44 -2.13 3.88
C GLY A 38 -19.93 -1.91 5.32
N SER A 39 -20.52 -2.60 6.32
CA SER A 39 -20.10 -2.47 7.74
C SER A 39 -18.75 -3.11 8.05
N GLU A 40 -18.33 -4.10 7.26
CA GLU A 40 -17.11 -4.88 7.47
C GLU A 40 -15.91 -4.32 6.69
N GLY A 41 -16.13 -3.48 5.67
CA GLY A 41 -15.09 -2.91 4.80
C GLY A 41 -14.36 -1.70 5.39
N ILE A 42 -14.07 -1.72 6.69
CA ILE A 42 -13.42 -0.61 7.38
C ILE A 42 -11.92 -0.65 7.10
N MET A 43 -11.44 0.26 6.24
CA MET A 43 -10.01 0.53 6.07
C MET A 43 -9.48 1.46 7.16
N VAL A 44 -8.17 1.42 7.39
CA VAL A 44 -7.53 2.29 8.40
C VAL A 44 -7.74 3.78 8.10
N ALA A 45 -7.75 4.15 6.82
CA ALA A 45 -8.02 5.51 6.39
C ALA A 45 -9.45 5.99 6.77
N ASN A 46 -10.44 5.09 6.76
CA ASN A 46 -11.79 5.38 7.26
C ASN A 46 -11.83 5.63 8.77
N LEU A 47 -11.08 4.84 9.54
CA LEU A 47 -10.99 5.01 10.99
C LEU A 47 -10.38 6.37 11.34
N ILE A 48 -9.31 6.77 10.64
CA ILE A 48 -8.69 8.09 10.83
C ILE A 48 -9.71 9.21 10.56
N GLN A 49 -10.47 9.12 9.45
CA GLN A 49 -11.51 10.10 9.13
C GLN A 49 -12.59 10.20 10.22
N VAL A 50 -13.00 9.08 10.81
CA VAL A 50 -14.00 9.08 11.90
C VAL A 50 -13.43 9.74 13.17
N MET A 51 -12.15 9.55 13.47
CA MET A 51 -11.49 10.14 14.64
C MET A 51 -11.36 11.66 14.54
N PHE A 52 -11.03 12.19 13.35
CA PHE A 52 -10.99 13.62 13.09
C PHE A 52 -12.38 14.25 12.95
N GLY A 53 -13.37 13.50 12.42
CA GLY A 53 -14.72 13.98 12.20
C GLY A 53 -15.67 13.75 13.38
N LYS A 54 -16.26 12.55 13.46
CA LYS A 54 -17.35 12.24 14.41
C LYS A 54 -16.89 12.16 15.86
N ALA A 55 -15.70 11.62 16.13
CA ALA A 55 -15.20 11.50 17.49
C ALA A 55 -14.56 12.80 18.01
N ASN A 56 -14.29 13.76 17.12
CA ASN A 56 -13.63 15.03 17.41
C ASN A 56 -12.36 14.89 18.28
N ASN A 57 -11.64 13.78 18.13
CA ASN A 57 -10.46 13.45 18.92
C ASN A 57 -9.23 13.56 18.03
N TRP A 58 -8.80 14.80 17.83
CA TRP A 58 -7.69 15.18 16.95
C TRP A 58 -6.35 14.60 17.40
N PRO A 59 -6.04 14.50 18.72
CA PRO A 59 -4.82 13.84 19.18
C PRO A 59 -4.76 12.36 18.79
N LEU A 60 -5.85 11.59 18.99
CA LEU A 60 -5.92 10.19 18.59
C LEU A 60 -5.93 10.00 17.07
N GLY A 61 -6.61 10.87 16.33
CA GLY A 61 -6.58 10.86 14.87
C GLY A 61 -5.16 11.06 14.33
N SER A 62 -4.40 11.97 14.94
CA SER A 62 -3.02 12.29 14.55
C SER A 62 -2.06 11.15 14.84
N SER A 63 -2.16 10.52 16.02
CA SER A 63 -1.30 9.37 16.35
C SER A 63 -1.56 8.18 15.42
N LEU A 64 -2.83 7.88 15.13
CA LEU A 64 -3.20 6.83 14.18
C LEU A 64 -2.65 7.11 12.78
N ALA A 65 -2.75 8.36 12.31
CA ALA A 65 -2.22 8.77 11.01
C ALA A 65 -0.70 8.61 10.90
N ILE A 66 0.06 9.04 11.94
CA ILE A 66 1.52 8.90 11.95
C ILE A 66 1.92 7.41 12.00
N ILE A 67 1.25 6.61 12.83
CA ILE A 67 1.51 5.16 12.92
C ILE A 67 1.26 4.50 11.56
N THR A 68 0.14 4.80 10.90
CA THR A 68 -0.14 4.23 9.59
C THR A 68 0.85 4.69 8.53
N MET A 69 1.16 5.99 8.45
CA MET A 69 2.19 6.47 7.52
C MET A 69 3.51 5.72 7.72
N THR A 70 3.94 5.54 8.98
CA THR A 70 5.17 4.81 9.31
C THR A 70 5.11 3.36 8.81
N ILE A 71 4.00 2.64 9.06
CA ILE A 71 3.82 1.26 8.60
C ILE A 71 3.89 1.18 7.07
N VAL A 72 3.18 2.07 6.37
CA VAL A 72 3.14 2.09 4.91
C VAL A 72 4.51 2.39 4.32
N THR A 73 5.23 3.37 4.88
CA THR A 73 6.61 3.69 4.47
C THR A 73 7.53 2.49 4.68
N LEU A 74 7.46 1.80 5.82
CA LEU A 74 8.26 0.60 6.08
C LEU A 74 7.92 -0.55 5.11
N SER A 75 6.63 -0.77 4.81
CA SER A 75 6.21 -1.77 3.83
C SER A 75 6.77 -1.48 2.43
N VAL A 76 6.72 -0.21 1.98
CA VAL A 76 7.28 0.20 0.69
C VAL A 76 8.80 0.01 0.68
N ILE A 77 9.51 0.45 1.72
CA ILE A 77 10.97 0.27 1.82
C ILE A 77 11.32 -1.21 1.78
N CYS A 78 10.61 -2.05 2.53
CA CYS A 78 10.83 -3.50 2.55
C CYS A 78 10.63 -4.10 1.14
N PHE A 79 9.55 -3.73 0.45
CA PHE A 79 9.29 -4.17 -0.91
C PHE A 79 10.39 -3.73 -1.90
N VAL A 80 10.87 -2.49 -1.79
CA VAL A 80 11.98 -1.96 -2.61
C VAL A 80 13.30 -2.68 -2.30
N VAL A 81 13.60 -2.95 -1.05
CA VAL A 81 14.83 -3.65 -0.66
C VAL A 81 14.82 -5.09 -1.14
N ILE A 82 13.71 -5.81 -0.92
CA ILE A 82 13.55 -7.20 -1.38
C ILE A 82 13.65 -7.28 -2.89
N SER A 83 12.99 -6.37 -3.61
CA SER A 83 13.00 -6.37 -5.07
C SER A 83 14.38 -6.06 -5.65
N ARG A 84 15.09 -5.07 -5.10
CA ARG A 84 16.49 -4.78 -5.47
C ARG A 84 17.39 -5.97 -5.18
N TRP A 85 17.20 -6.61 -4.02
CA TRP A 85 17.93 -7.82 -3.66
C TRP A 85 17.67 -8.96 -4.66
N LEU A 86 16.41 -9.21 -5.03
CA LEU A 86 16.04 -10.22 -6.01
C LEU A 86 16.67 -9.98 -7.38
N ILE A 87 16.67 -8.72 -7.84
CA ILE A 87 17.27 -8.34 -9.14
C ILE A 87 18.79 -8.52 -9.11
N SER A 88 19.45 -8.21 -7.98
CA SER A 88 20.88 -8.43 -7.82
C SER A 88 21.30 -9.90 -7.81
N ARG A 89 20.37 -10.82 -7.49
CA ARG A 89 20.59 -12.28 -7.53
C ARG A 89 20.44 -12.89 -8.92
N ILE A 90 19.85 -12.16 -9.87
CA ILE A 90 19.57 -12.63 -11.24
C ILE A 90 20.67 -12.20 -12.22
N LYS A 91 21.47 -11.18 -11.88
CA LYS A 91 22.74 -10.89 -12.56
C LYS A 91 23.83 -11.85 -12.10
#